data_AF-A0A1S9CPE8-F1
#
_entry.id   AF-A0A1S9CPE8-F1
#
_cell.length_a   1.000
_cell.length_b   1.000
_cell.length_c   1.000
_cell.angle_alpha   90.00
_cell.angle_beta   90.00
_cell.angle_gamma   90.00
#
_symmetry.space_group_name_H-M   'P 1'
#
loop_
_entity.id
_entity.type
_entity.pdbx_description
1 polymer ?
#
loop_
_entity_poly.entity_id
_entity_poly.type
_entity_poly.pdbx_seq_one_letter_code
_entity_poly.pdbx_strand_id
1 'polypeptide(L)'
;MDTVVWIISNHNVFMNDYYKDKWKKVEFYKRDYWEVYCHYDMNELVDYLNYPLHYNNFKGSDLKIVYDMPIIYEYLYKVKERFNQVNTITLCALEPVLLWYLYNNDLLSDLPLTIGQETKFYEVVKQGKIITLKEIEEEEDMDYVNVPMSKTSELLVCEEDTLDKLDLAPFSKETKEQLRNILVPSTNDLETVFNQLPILCPATIRVSPKNAEKFLDVNDVLVKDSLVPSGSFVNKGDTLFEYTHEVKKLFGKKDVQTISKVSDMTGIIKWHVDLNKNDIWAKKEEIIGTIIPKQ
;
A
#
# COMPACT_ATOMS: atom_id res chain seq x y z
N MET A 1 20.32 -18.25 1.98
CA MET A 1 20.49 -16.79 1.92
C MET A 1 19.49 -16.21 2.90
N ASP A 2 19.86 -15.18 3.64
CA ASP A 2 19.02 -14.65 4.72
C ASP A 2 17.89 -13.84 4.09
N THR A 3 16.65 -14.29 4.26
CA THR A 3 15.47 -13.62 3.69
C THR A 3 14.64 -13.04 4.82
N VAL A 4 14.42 -11.73 4.77
CA VAL A 4 13.56 -11.01 5.69
C VAL A 4 12.27 -10.65 4.96
N VAL A 5 11.14 -11.08 5.51
CA VAL A 5 9.81 -10.76 4.99
C VAL A 5 9.09 -9.82 5.95
N TRP A 6 8.71 -8.66 5.46
CA TRP A 6 7.87 -7.68 6.16
C TRP A 6 6.47 -7.73 5.58
N ILE A 7 5.47 -7.99 6.42
CA ILE A 7 4.07 -7.78 6.06
C ILE A 7 3.55 -6.63 6.92
N ILE A 8 3.28 -5.50 6.28
CA ILE A 8 2.76 -4.29 6.91
C ILE A 8 1.28 -4.22 6.61
N SER A 9 0.44 -4.44 7.61
CA SER A 9 -1.00 -4.45 7.43
C SER A 9 -1.74 -3.90 8.63
N ASN A 10 -2.72 -3.02 8.39
CA ASN A 10 -3.58 -2.45 9.42
C ASN A 10 -2.82 -1.90 10.64
N HIS A 11 -1.74 -1.16 10.39
CA HIS A 11 -0.86 -0.63 11.44
C HIS A 11 -0.15 -1.69 12.31
N ASN A 12 -0.01 -2.91 11.81
CA ASN A 12 0.82 -3.96 12.39
C ASN A 12 1.96 -4.29 11.42
N VAL A 13 3.08 -4.78 11.95
CA VAL A 13 4.17 -5.34 11.14
C VAL A 13 4.49 -6.74 11.61
N PHE A 14 4.37 -7.69 10.68
CA PHE A 14 4.77 -9.07 10.85
C PHE A 14 6.10 -9.25 10.15
N MET A 15 7.13 -9.53 10.94
CA MET A 15 8.49 -9.71 10.46
C MET A 15 8.90 -11.16 10.62
N ASN A 16 9.24 -11.79 9.51
CA ASN A 16 9.71 -13.16 9.48
C ASN A 16 11.13 -13.18 8.90
N ASP A 17 12.09 -13.57 9.74
CA ASP A 17 13.48 -13.74 9.38
C ASP A 17 13.75 -15.23 9.16
N TYR A 18 14.08 -15.58 7.92
CA TYR A 18 14.51 -16.92 7.53
C TYR A 18 16.03 -16.97 7.51
N TYR A 19 16.60 -17.37 8.65
CA TYR A 19 18.05 -17.43 8.88
C TYR A 19 18.48 -18.86 9.21
N LYS A 20 19.43 -19.41 8.43
CA LYS A 20 19.96 -20.78 8.62
C LYS A 20 18.85 -21.84 8.84
N ASP A 21 17.84 -21.82 7.97
CA ASP A 21 16.70 -22.74 7.98
C ASP A 21 15.85 -22.69 9.27
N LYS A 22 15.86 -21.54 9.96
CA LYS A 22 15.03 -21.27 11.13
C LYS A 22 14.23 -20.00 10.94
N TRP A 23 12.97 -20.07 11.33
CA TRP A 23 12.07 -18.93 11.36
C TRP A 23 12.17 -18.20 12.69
N LYS A 24 12.49 -16.91 12.65
CA LYS A 24 12.27 -15.99 13.77
C LYS A 24 11.12 -15.05 13.41
N LYS A 25 10.11 -15.05 14.27
CA LYS A 25 8.88 -14.28 14.09
C LYS A 25 8.85 -13.14 15.10
N VAL A 26 8.65 -11.93 14.62
CA VAL A 26 8.48 -10.73 15.45
C VAL A 26 7.24 -10.00 14.97
N GLU A 27 6.36 -9.67 15.91
CA GLU A 27 5.10 -8.96 15.65
C GLU A 27 5.14 -7.63 16.38
N PHE A 28 4.79 -6.56 15.68
CA PHE A 28 4.60 -5.23 16.24
C PHE A 28 3.14 -4.84 16.08
N TYR A 29 2.49 -4.47 17.18
CA TYR A 29 1.06 -4.17 17.18
C TYR A 29 0.80 -2.67 17.06
N LYS A 30 -0.44 -2.30 16.68
CA LYS A 30 -0.93 -0.92 16.50
C LYS A 30 -0.50 0.08 17.57
N ARG A 31 -0.35 -0.32 18.84
CA ARG A 31 0.12 0.57 19.92
C ARG A 31 1.59 0.97 19.73
N ASP A 32 2.44 0.01 19.40
CA ASP A 32 3.87 0.22 19.12
C ASP A 32 4.05 0.98 17.81
N TYR A 33 3.11 0.80 16.88
CA TYR A 33 3.09 1.47 15.59
C TYR A 33 2.60 2.92 15.68
N TRP A 34 1.53 3.20 16.43
CA TRP A 34 0.94 4.55 16.54
C TRP A 34 1.91 5.56 17.13
N GLU A 35 2.71 5.17 18.13
CA GLU A 35 3.73 6.04 18.75
C GLU A 35 4.84 6.43 17.77
N VAL A 36 5.15 5.59 16.78
CA VAL A 36 6.11 5.88 15.70
C VAL A 36 5.43 6.55 14.49
N TYR A 37 4.18 6.21 14.20
CA TYR A 37 3.38 6.75 13.09
C TYR A 37 2.93 8.20 13.30
N CYS A 38 2.66 8.61 14.53
CA CYS A 38 2.17 9.96 14.82
C CYS A 38 3.17 11.07 14.45
N HIS A 39 4.46 10.74 14.32
CA HIS A 39 5.52 11.72 14.11
C HIS A 39 6.04 11.79 12.66
N TYR A 40 5.50 11.00 11.72
CA TYR A 40 5.95 10.93 10.33
C TYR A 40 7.44 10.57 10.12
N ASP A 41 8.17 10.09 11.14
CA ASP A 41 9.57 9.70 10.97
C ASP A 41 9.71 8.23 10.56
N MET A 42 9.54 7.99 9.26
CA MET A 42 9.75 6.67 8.67
C MET A 42 11.17 6.14 8.85
N ASN A 43 12.17 6.98 9.15
CA ASN A 43 13.51 6.50 9.46
C ASN A 43 13.52 5.79 10.82
N GLU A 44 12.87 6.38 11.82
CA GLU A 44 12.73 5.74 13.14
C GLU A 44 11.97 4.42 13.04
N LEU A 45 10.96 4.33 12.16
CA LEU A 45 10.27 3.06 11.92
C LEU A 45 11.22 1.99 11.36
N VAL A 46 11.99 2.31 10.31
CA VAL A 46 12.95 1.35 9.72
C VAL A 46 13.99 0.91 10.76
N ASP A 47 14.45 1.82 11.61
CA ASP A 47 15.40 1.51 12.69
C ASP A 47 14.78 0.65 13.78
N TYR A 48 13.54 0.95 14.17
CA TYR A 48 12.78 0.17 15.12
C TYR A 48 12.49 -1.25 14.61
N LEU A 49 12.12 -1.40 13.34
CA LEU A 49 11.90 -2.71 12.70
C LEU A 49 13.20 -3.50 12.56
N ASN A 50 14.33 -2.84 12.33
CA ASN A 50 15.64 -3.50 12.25
C ASN A 50 16.14 -3.98 13.63
N TYR A 51 15.80 -3.27 14.70
CA TYR A 51 16.38 -3.46 16.03
C TYR A 51 16.30 -4.92 16.56
N PRO A 52 15.15 -5.63 16.49
CA PRO A 52 15.05 -7.00 17.01
C PRO A 52 15.79 -8.06 16.19
N LEU A 53 16.15 -7.75 14.94
CA LEU A 53 16.88 -8.68 14.06
C LEU A 53 18.40 -8.48 14.13
N HIS A 54 18.87 -7.36 14.67
CA HIS A 54 20.29 -7.00 14.75
C HIS A 54 21.01 -7.04 13.39
N TYR A 55 20.30 -6.87 12.26
CA TYR A 55 20.96 -6.74 10.97
C TYR A 55 21.70 -5.41 10.89
N ASN A 56 22.89 -5.41 10.29
CA ASN A 56 23.64 -4.19 9.99
C ASN A 56 22.98 -3.48 8.80
N ASN A 57 21.84 -2.80 9.04
CA ASN A 57 21.02 -2.15 8.01
C ASN A 57 20.66 -3.08 6.84
N PHE A 58 20.21 -4.30 7.14
CA PHE A 58 19.85 -5.32 6.13
C PHE A 58 20.97 -5.66 5.13
N LYS A 59 22.24 -5.42 5.51
CA LYS A 59 23.36 -5.64 4.61
C LYS A 59 23.45 -7.11 4.20
N GLY A 60 23.33 -7.37 2.90
CA GLY A 60 23.47 -8.70 2.31
C GLY A 60 22.27 -9.64 2.52
N SER A 61 21.15 -9.15 3.07
CA SER A 61 19.89 -9.91 3.14
C SER A 61 18.99 -9.65 1.94
N ASP A 62 18.12 -10.59 1.63
CA ASP A 62 17.01 -10.41 0.69
C ASP A 62 15.79 -9.89 1.46
N LEU A 63 15.27 -8.72 1.07
CA LEU A 63 14.15 -8.07 1.75
C LEU A 63 12.88 -8.16 0.88
N LYS A 64 11.81 -8.74 1.41
CA LYS A 64 10.50 -8.79 0.76
C LYS A 64 9.51 -7.99 1.59
N ILE A 65 8.88 -6.99 0.99
CA ILE A 65 7.93 -6.12 1.68
C ILE A 65 6.54 -6.29 1.06
N VAL A 66 5.56 -6.59 1.90
CA VAL A 66 4.14 -6.71 1.56
C VAL A 66 3.39 -5.61 2.30
N TYR A 67 2.48 -4.91 1.63
CA TYR A 67 1.71 -3.82 2.24
C TYR A 67 0.25 -3.85 1.82
N ASP A 68 -0.65 -3.40 2.71
CA ASP A 68 -2.09 -3.36 2.45
C ASP A 68 -2.64 -1.96 2.17
N MET A 69 -1.87 -0.91 2.48
CA MET A 69 -2.28 0.49 2.33
C MET A 69 -1.31 1.25 1.44
N PRO A 70 -1.80 2.00 0.43
CA PRO A 70 -0.97 2.82 -0.45
C PRO A 70 -0.03 3.80 0.26
N ILE A 71 -0.44 4.34 1.43
CA ILE A 71 0.39 5.24 2.24
C ILE A 71 1.69 4.62 2.72
N ILE A 72 1.71 3.30 2.93
CA ILE A 72 2.92 2.57 3.30
C ILE A 72 3.94 2.61 2.15
N TYR A 73 3.48 2.50 0.90
CA TYR A 73 4.36 2.62 -0.26
C TYR A 73 5.00 4.02 -0.34
N GLU A 74 4.20 5.08 -0.22
CA GLU A 74 4.71 6.48 -0.25
C GLU A 74 5.78 6.69 0.82
N TYR A 75 5.56 6.13 1.99
CA TYR A 75 6.49 6.18 3.12
C TYR A 75 7.79 5.42 2.86
N LEU A 76 7.71 4.18 2.36
CA LEU A 76 8.89 3.39 1.99
C LEU A 76 9.70 4.08 0.89
N TYR A 77 9.02 4.71 -0.08
CA TYR A 77 9.66 5.50 -1.13
C TYR A 77 10.52 6.65 -0.54
N LYS A 78 10.01 7.38 0.46
CA LYS A 78 10.74 8.49 1.11
C LYS A 78 12.01 8.05 1.82
N VAL A 79 12.10 6.79 2.23
CA VAL A 79 13.26 6.21 2.91
C VAL A 79 13.98 5.15 2.08
N LYS A 80 13.74 5.09 0.75
CA LYS A 80 14.27 4.02 -0.12
C LYS A 80 15.79 3.83 0.00
N GLU A 81 16.54 4.91 0.20
CA GLU A 81 18.00 4.90 0.36
C GLU A 81 18.49 4.06 1.56
N ARG A 82 17.62 3.80 2.55
CA ARG A 82 17.93 2.91 3.68
C ARG A 82 18.15 1.46 3.24
N PHE A 83 17.60 1.08 2.09
CA PHE A 83 17.69 -0.27 1.55
C PHE A 83 18.88 -0.46 0.61
N ASN A 84 19.76 0.53 0.41
CA ASN A 84 20.91 0.44 -0.49
C ASN A 84 21.92 -0.70 -0.19
N GLN A 85 21.87 -1.28 1.01
CA GLN A 85 22.79 -2.34 1.43
C GLN A 85 22.19 -3.75 1.32
N VAL A 86 20.90 -3.87 1.00
CA VAL A 86 20.25 -5.17 0.76
C VAL A 86 20.89 -5.87 -0.44
N ASN A 87 20.81 -7.20 -0.48
CA ASN A 87 21.18 -7.93 -1.68
C ASN A 87 20.09 -7.82 -2.75
N THR A 88 18.84 -7.99 -2.34
CA THR A 88 17.66 -7.76 -3.17
C THR A 88 16.54 -7.15 -2.35
N ILE A 89 15.68 -6.37 -3.01
CA ILE A 89 14.46 -5.86 -2.40
C ILE A 89 13.29 -6.04 -3.36
N THR A 90 12.16 -6.49 -2.82
CA THR A 90 10.90 -6.63 -3.57
C THR A 90 9.74 -6.05 -2.77
N LEU A 91 8.74 -5.53 -3.47
CA LEU A 91 7.61 -4.82 -2.88
C LEU A 91 6.31 -5.23 -3.60
N CYS A 92 5.28 -5.61 -2.85
CA CYS A 92 4.02 -6.11 -3.41
C CYS A 92 2.82 -5.74 -2.52
N ALA A 93 1.64 -5.58 -3.12
CA ALA A 93 0.40 -5.45 -2.36
C ALA A 93 0.06 -6.75 -1.61
N LEU A 94 -0.72 -6.66 -0.53
CA LEU A 94 -1.12 -7.80 0.29
C LEU A 94 -2.06 -8.77 -0.46
N GLU A 95 -2.99 -8.25 -1.26
CA GLU A 95 -4.02 -9.07 -1.92
C GLU A 95 -3.48 -10.22 -2.79
N PRO A 96 -2.51 -10.02 -3.70
CA PRO A 96 -1.89 -11.12 -4.44
C PRO A 96 -1.34 -12.22 -3.53
N VAL A 97 -0.71 -11.82 -2.42
CA VAL A 97 -0.08 -12.74 -1.48
C VAL A 97 -1.13 -13.54 -0.70
N LEU A 98 -2.26 -12.93 -0.34
CA LEU A 98 -3.41 -13.63 0.25
C LEU A 98 -3.97 -14.68 -0.73
N LEU A 99 -4.17 -14.31 -2.00
CA LEU A 99 -4.61 -15.24 -3.03
C LEU A 99 -3.63 -16.41 -3.20
N TRP A 100 -2.33 -16.12 -3.18
CA TRP A 100 -1.28 -17.13 -3.25
C TRP A 100 -1.34 -18.11 -2.07
N TYR A 101 -1.57 -17.61 -0.85
CA TYR A 101 -1.78 -18.44 0.32
C TYR A 101 -2.99 -19.37 0.15
N LEU A 102 -4.14 -18.84 -0.27
CA LEU A 102 -5.35 -19.64 -0.47
C LEU A 102 -5.15 -20.74 -1.52
N TYR A 103 -4.47 -20.42 -2.63
CA TYR A 103 -4.17 -21.38 -3.69
C TYR A 103 -3.25 -22.51 -3.23
N ASN A 104 -2.19 -22.20 -2.47
CA ASN A 104 -1.24 -23.22 -2.00
C ASN A 104 -1.77 -24.09 -0.86
N ASN A 105 -2.88 -23.70 -0.23
CA ASN A 105 -3.55 -24.46 0.83
C ASN A 105 -4.87 -25.08 0.37
N ASP A 106 -5.11 -25.14 -0.94
CA ASP A 106 -6.31 -25.75 -1.55
C ASP A 106 -7.65 -25.14 -1.04
N LEU A 107 -7.65 -23.87 -0.64
CA LEU A 107 -8.82 -23.19 -0.08
C LEU A 107 -9.73 -22.54 -1.14
N LEU A 108 -9.42 -22.72 -2.43
CA LEU A 108 -10.15 -22.13 -3.55
C LEU A 108 -11.20 -23.07 -4.16
N SER A 109 -11.42 -24.26 -3.59
CA SER A 109 -12.44 -25.22 -4.02
C SER A 109 -13.87 -24.74 -3.78
N ASP A 110 -14.08 -24.04 -2.66
CA ASP A 110 -15.42 -23.74 -2.12
C ASP A 110 -15.71 -22.24 -2.18
N LEU A 111 -15.79 -21.69 -3.40
CA LEU A 111 -16.11 -20.28 -3.63
C LEU A 111 -17.62 -20.02 -3.78
N PRO A 112 -18.15 -18.86 -3.33
CA PRO A 112 -17.43 -17.75 -2.69
C PRO A 112 -16.98 -18.09 -1.25
N LEU A 113 -15.83 -17.55 -0.87
CA LEU A 113 -15.23 -17.74 0.44
C LEU A 113 -14.96 -16.38 1.08
N THR A 114 -15.36 -16.21 2.33
CA THR A 114 -14.95 -15.04 3.12
C THR A 114 -13.68 -15.35 3.88
N ILE A 115 -12.68 -14.48 3.77
CA ILE A 115 -11.45 -14.55 4.54
C ILE A 115 -11.31 -13.34 5.46
N GLY A 116 -10.82 -13.58 6.65
CA GLY A 116 -10.46 -12.53 7.61
C GLY A 116 -8.95 -12.42 7.72
N GLN A 117 -8.47 -11.19 7.77
CA GLN A 117 -7.10 -10.86 8.07
C GLN A 117 -7.08 -9.67 9.02
N GLU A 118 -6.68 -9.92 10.27
CA GLU A 118 -6.74 -8.92 11.35
C GLU A 118 -8.15 -8.30 11.46
N THR A 119 -8.31 -7.03 11.08
CA THR A 119 -9.60 -6.31 11.10
C THR A 119 -10.17 -6.04 9.71
N LYS A 120 -9.65 -6.70 8.68
CA LYS A 120 -10.13 -6.58 7.30
C LYS A 120 -10.71 -7.92 6.84
N PHE A 121 -11.77 -7.81 6.05
CA PHE A 121 -12.48 -8.96 5.51
C PHE A 121 -12.49 -8.86 3.98
N TYR A 122 -12.33 -10.01 3.34
CA TYR A 122 -12.35 -10.10 1.89
C TYR A 122 -13.27 -11.22 1.43
N GLU A 123 -14.06 -10.93 0.41
CA GLU A 123 -14.79 -11.94 -0.35
C GLU A 123 -13.90 -12.44 -1.50
N VAL A 124 -13.62 -13.74 -1.50
CA VAL A 124 -12.93 -14.43 -2.58
C VAL A 124 -13.98 -14.84 -3.61
N VAL A 125 -13.90 -14.25 -4.80
CA VAL A 125 -14.91 -14.47 -5.86
C VAL A 125 -14.26 -14.97 -7.14
N LYS A 126 -15.02 -15.78 -7.88
CA LYS A 126 -14.63 -16.26 -9.21
C LYS A 126 -15.42 -15.52 -10.29
N GLN A 127 -14.71 -14.75 -11.10
CA GLN A 127 -15.24 -14.05 -12.27
C GLN A 127 -14.79 -14.78 -13.54
N GLY A 128 -15.64 -15.67 -14.06
CA GLY A 128 -15.29 -16.54 -15.17
C GLY A 128 -14.20 -17.54 -14.79
N LYS A 129 -12.98 -17.34 -15.30
CA LYS A 129 -11.80 -18.18 -14.97
C LYS A 129 -10.85 -17.54 -13.95
N ILE A 130 -11.10 -16.29 -13.57
CA ILE A 130 -10.20 -15.51 -12.72
C ILE A 130 -10.76 -15.46 -11.30
N ILE A 131 -9.90 -15.69 -10.31
CA ILE A 131 -10.20 -15.52 -8.89
C ILE A 131 -9.63 -14.16 -8.44
N THR A 132 -10.43 -13.41 -7.70
CA THR A 132 -10.09 -12.08 -7.18
C THR A 132 -10.53 -11.95 -5.72
N LEU A 133 -9.95 -10.99 -5.01
CA LEU A 133 -10.41 -10.54 -3.70
C LEU A 133 -11.22 -9.25 -3.85
N LYS A 134 -12.22 -9.09 -3.00
CA LYS A 134 -12.94 -7.83 -2.83
C LYS A 134 -13.03 -7.55 -1.33
N GLU A 135 -12.51 -6.40 -0.89
CA GLU A 135 -12.69 -5.95 0.49
C GLU A 135 -14.18 -5.74 0.79
N ILE A 136 -14.62 -6.23 1.95
CA ILE A 136 -15.99 -6.13 2.45
C ILE A 136 -15.99 -5.60 3.88
N GLU A 137 -17.09 -4.98 4.28
CA GLU A 137 -17.30 -4.56 5.67
C GLU A 137 -17.59 -5.78 6.54
N GLU A 138 -17.18 -5.73 7.82
CA GLU A 138 -17.57 -6.73 8.80
C GLU A 138 -19.08 -6.68 9.04
N GLU A 139 -19.73 -7.83 9.01
CA GLU A 139 -21.15 -7.99 9.32
C GLU A 139 -21.31 -8.80 10.61
N GLU A 140 -22.37 -8.52 11.37
CA GLU A 140 -22.71 -9.32 12.55
C GLU A 140 -22.89 -10.79 12.15
N ASP A 141 -22.24 -11.71 12.89
CA ASP A 141 -22.25 -13.16 12.65
C ASP A 141 -21.62 -13.62 11.31
N MET A 142 -20.69 -12.85 10.74
CA MET A 142 -19.94 -13.26 9.56
C MET A 142 -19.04 -14.49 9.84
N ASP A 143 -19.28 -15.59 9.12
CA ASP A 143 -18.37 -16.73 9.08
C ASP A 143 -17.20 -16.45 8.12
N TYR A 144 -15.96 -16.68 8.58
CA TYR A 144 -14.77 -16.45 7.76
C TYR A 144 -13.62 -17.39 8.08
N VAL A 145 -12.74 -17.60 7.11
CA VAL A 145 -11.47 -18.31 7.29
C VAL A 145 -10.37 -17.30 7.63
N ASN A 146 -9.70 -17.49 8.77
CA ASN A 146 -8.58 -16.64 9.15
C ASN A 146 -7.32 -16.99 8.36
N VAL A 147 -6.67 -15.99 7.77
CA VAL A 147 -5.40 -16.14 7.04
C VAL A 147 -4.22 -15.70 7.90
N PRO A 148 -3.41 -16.62 8.45
CA PRO A 148 -2.31 -16.27 9.34
C PRO A 148 -1.12 -15.68 8.58
N MET A 149 -0.79 -14.41 8.86
CA MET A 149 0.33 -13.67 8.24
C MET A 149 1.67 -14.41 8.32
N SER A 150 1.91 -15.10 9.42
CA SER A 150 3.16 -15.85 9.59
C SER A 150 3.27 -17.09 8.69
N LYS A 151 2.16 -17.64 8.20
CA LYS A 151 2.18 -18.71 7.18
C LYS A 151 2.22 -18.14 5.78
N THR A 152 1.55 -17.01 5.58
CA THR A 152 1.62 -16.23 4.35
C THR A 152 3.07 -15.85 4.01
N SER A 153 3.86 -15.41 4.99
CA SER A 153 5.28 -15.08 4.81
C SER A 153 6.16 -16.29 4.48
N GLU A 154 5.85 -17.46 5.03
CA GLU A 154 6.60 -18.70 4.77
C GLU A 154 6.55 -19.05 3.28
N LEU A 155 5.38 -18.88 2.63
CA LEU A 155 5.18 -19.12 1.19
C LEU A 155 5.89 -18.13 0.26
N LEU A 156 6.43 -17.04 0.81
CA LEU A 156 7.16 -16.04 0.03
C LEU A 156 8.64 -16.37 -0.11
N VAL A 157 9.18 -17.32 0.67
CA VAL A 157 10.56 -17.80 0.48
C VAL A 157 10.51 -18.91 -0.58
N CYS A 158 11.04 -18.61 -1.77
CA CYS A 158 10.82 -19.39 -2.99
C CYS A 158 11.38 -20.81 -2.90
N GLU A 159 10.57 -21.80 -3.28
CA GLU A 159 10.97 -23.19 -3.56
C GLU A 159 11.12 -23.41 -5.08
N GLU A 160 11.83 -24.47 -5.51
CA GLU A 160 12.17 -24.73 -6.93
C GLU A 160 10.95 -24.76 -7.88
N ASP A 161 9.77 -25.18 -7.40
CA ASP A 161 8.56 -25.37 -8.25
C ASP A 161 7.54 -24.21 -8.18
N THR A 162 7.88 -23.12 -7.48
CA THR A 162 6.93 -22.05 -7.16
C THR A 162 6.37 -21.36 -8.43
N LEU A 163 7.21 -21.15 -9.43
CA LEU A 163 6.84 -20.43 -10.66
C LEU A 163 5.89 -21.23 -11.56
N ASP A 164 6.12 -22.54 -11.65
CA ASP A 164 5.25 -23.42 -12.44
C ASP A 164 3.84 -23.46 -11.86
N LYS A 165 3.73 -23.51 -10.53
CA LYS A 165 2.45 -23.38 -9.82
C LYS A 165 1.79 -22.02 -10.07
N LEU A 166 2.55 -20.92 -10.05
CA LEU A 166 2.03 -19.57 -10.30
C LEU A 166 1.44 -19.43 -11.71
N ASP A 167 2.09 -20.03 -12.71
CA ASP A 167 1.63 -19.96 -14.09
C ASP A 167 0.32 -20.73 -14.29
N LEU A 168 0.08 -21.80 -13.53
CA LEU A 168 -1.17 -22.57 -13.50
C LEU A 168 -2.28 -21.91 -12.66
N ALA A 169 -1.95 -20.99 -11.76
CA ALA A 169 -2.93 -20.38 -10.86
C ALA A 169 -4.02 -19.61 -11.62
N PRO A 170 -5.29 -19.65 -11.19
CA PRO A 170 -6.42 -18.99 -11.85
C PRO A 170 -6.50 -17.48 -11.53
N PHE A 171 -5.37 -16.78 -11.58
CA PHE A 171 -5.28 -15.35 -11.25
C PHE A 171 -5.18 -14.46 -12.49
N SER A 172 -5.44 -13.17 -12.30
CA SER A 172 -5.23 -12.17 -13.33
C SER A 172 -3.75 -12.06 -13.71
N LYS A 173 -3.46 -11.54 -14.91
CA LYS A 173 -2.07 -11.31 -15.36
C LYS A 173 -1.33 -10.39 -14.40
N GLU A 174 -1.98 -9.32 -13.94
CA GLU A 174 -1.41 -8.35 -13.01
C GLU A 174 -1.05 -8.99 -11.66
N THR A 175 -1.97 -9.78 -11.09
CA THR A 175 -1.72 -10.54 -9.85
C THR A 175 -0.52 -11.47 -9.99
N LYS A 176 -0.42 -12.20 -11.12
CA LYS A 176 0.71 -13.09 -11.38
C LYS A 176 2.03 -12.35 -11.51
N GLU A 177 2.02 -11.19 -12.17
CA GLU A 177 3.21 -10.36 -12.32
C GLU A 177 3.71 -9.83 -10.97
N GLN A 178 2.80 -9.34 -10.12
CA GLN A 178 3.13 -8.92 -8.76
C GLN A 178 3.68 -10.09 -7.92
N LEU A 179 3.07 -11.27 -8.00
CA LEU A 179 3.54 -12.48 -7.32
C LEU A 179 4.92 -12.92 -7.82
N ARG A 180 5.13 -12.90 -9.13
CA ARG A 180 6.43 -13.25 -9.73
C ARG A 180 7.54 -12.32 -9.23
N ASN A 181 7.26 -11.02 -9.15
CA ASN A 181 8.21 -10.02 -8.66
C ASN A 181 8.59 -10.25 -7.20
N ILE A 182 7.64 -10.63 -6.33
CA ILE A 182 7.96 -10.88 -4.91
C ILE A 182 8.56 -12.27 -4.68
N LEU A 183 8.14 -13.30 -5.43
CA LEU A 183 8.61 -14.67 -5.26
C LEU A 183 10.05 -14.85 -5.76
N VAL A 184 10.39 -14.26 -6.92
CA VAL A 184 11.72 -14.34 -7.52
C VAL A 184 12.45 -13.01 -7.33
N PRO A 185 13.41 -12.93 -6.39
CA PRO A 185 14.22 -11.74 -6.25
C PRO A 185 15.10 -11.60 -7.49
N SER A 186 14.84 -10.59 -8.31
CA SER A 186 15.58 -10.35 -9.56
C SER A 186 16.32 -9.02 -9.58
N THR A 187 16.14 -8.18 -8.55
CA THR A 187 16.63 -6.80 -8.57
C THR A 187 17.33 -6.39 -7.27
N ASN A 188 18.50 -5.79 -7.42
CA ASN A 188 19.12 -4.91 -6.41
C ASN A 188 18.97 -3.42 -6.80
N ASP A 189 18.07 -3.11 -7.72
CA ASP A 189 17.88 -1.75 -8.21
C ASP A 189 16.65 -1.13 -7.55
N LEU A 190 16.91 -0.20 -6.63
CA LEU A 190 15.85 0.59 -5.98
C LEU A 190 15.01 1.35 -6.99
N GLU A 191 15.58 1.80 -8.12
CA GLU A 191 14.82 2.53 -9.14
C GLU A 191 13.81 1.64 -9.85
N THR A 192 14.13 0.36 -10.04
CA THR A 192 13.19 -0.63 -10.60
C THR A 192 12.06 -0.96 -9.61
N VAL A 193 12.36 -1.04 -8.31
CA VAL A 193 11.36 -1.37 -7.27
C VAL A 193 10.46 -0.17 -6.95
N PHE A 194 11.05 1.02 -6.90
CA PHE A 194 10.38 2.30 -6.63
C PHE A 194 10.12 3.08 -7.94
N ASN A 195 9.70 2.37 -8.98
CA ASN A 195 9.56 2.90 -10.34
C ASN A 195 8.30 3.75 -10.60
N GLN A 196 7.50 4.01 -9.56
CA GLN A 196 6.33 4.88 -9.63
C GLN A 196 6.04 5.42 -8.24
N LEU A 197 5.49 6.63 -8.15
CA LEU A 197 5.05 7.21 -6.88
C LEU A 197 3.52 7.39 -6.91
N PRO A 198 2.75 6.67 -6.08
CA PRO A 198 1.33 6.95 -5.93
C PRO A 198 1.13 8.35 -5.32
N ILE A 199 0.20 9.11 -5.90
CA ILE A 199 -0.25 10.39 -5.39
C ILE A 199 -1.47 10.11 -4.53
N LEU A 200 -1.35 10.28 -3.22
CA LEU A 200 -2.47 10.14 -2.29
C LEU A 200 -3.21 11.46 -2.12
N CYS A 201 -4.53 11.37 -2.01
CA CYS A 201 -5.35 12.52 -1.69
C CYS A 201 -5.16 12.91 -0.21
N PRO A 202 -4.82 14.17 0.10
CA PRO A 202 -4.55 14.60 1.48
C PRO A 202 -5.82 14.70 2.34
N ALA A 203 -6.99 14.84 1.71
CA ALA A 203 -8.28 15.03 2.34
C ALA A 203 -9.40 14.47 1.44
N THR A 204 -10.64 14.48 1.91
CA THR A 204 -11.78 14.17 1.04
C THR A 204 -12.16 15.43 0.27
N ILE A 205 -11.70 15.51 -0.99
CA ILE A 205 -11.83 16.70 -1.84
C ILE A 205 -13.05 16.56 -2.75
N ARG A 206 -13.84 17.64 -2.82
CA ARG A 206 -15.05 17.74 -3.63
C ARG A 206 -14.81 18.52 -4.91
N VAL A 207 -15.65 18.24 -5.91
CA VAL A 207 -15.70 19.00 -7.17
C VAL A 207 -16.43 20.34 -7.00
N SER A 208 -17.31 20.44 -6.00
CA SER A 208 -18.08 21.64 -5.70
C SER A 208 -18.33 21.80 -4.19
N PRO A 209 -18.48 23.05 -3.70
CA PRO A 209 -18.73 23.29 -2.28
C PRO A 209 -20.05 22.70 -1.84
N LYS A 210 -20.09 22.11 -0.63
CA LYS A 210 -21.34 21.80 0.07
C LYS A 210 -21.66 22.90 1.08
N ASN A 211 -22.94 23.16 1.30
CA ASN A 211 -23.36 24.02 2.41
C ASN A 211 -22.97 23.36 3.73
N ALA A 212 -22.13 24.03 4.51
CA ALA A 212 -21.75 23.58 5.84
C ALA A 212 -22.93 23.72 6.81
N GLU A 213 -23.46 22.59 7.29
CA GLU A 213 -24.65 22.56 8.14
C GLU A 213 -24.27 22.65 9.62
N LYS A 214 -23.11 22.13 10.01
CA LYS A 214 -22.70 21.96 11.41
C LYS A 214 -21.49 22.83 11.79
N PHE A 215 -21.24 22.98 13.08
CA PHE A 215 -19.99 23.58 13.60
C PHE A 215 -18.83 22.60 13.36
N LEU A 216 -17.66 23.13 12.94
CA LEU A 216 -16.49 22.35 12.50
C LEU A 216 -16.72 21.47 11.26
N ASP A 217 -17.74 21.80 10.47
CA ASP A 217 -17.92 21.17 9.16
C ASP A 217 -16.78 21.62 8.24
N VAL A 218 -16.10 20.64 7.64
CA VAL A 218 -14.94 20.83 6.76
C VAL A 218 -15.39 20.59 5.34
N ASN A 219 -15.07 21.54 4.46
CA ASN A 219 -15.42 21.49 3.05
C ASN A 219 -14.18 21.74 2.21
N ASP A 220 -13.53 20.66 1.80
CA ASP A 220 -12.38 20.69 0.90
C ASP A 220 -12.84 20.65 -0.56
N VAL A 221 -12.47 21.65 -1.35
CA VAL A 221 -12.94 21.80 -2.74
C VAL A 221 -11.77 21.99 -3.69
N LEU A 222 -11.71 21.18 -4.74
CA LEU A 222 -10.66 21.25 -5.76
C LEU A 222 -10.69 22.61 -6.48
N VAL A 223 -9.52 23.25 -6.58
CA VAL A 223 -9.31 24.37 -7.50
C VAL A 223 -9.04 23.78 -8.89
N LYS A 224 -10.09 23.58 -9.69
CA LYS A 224 -10.03 22.81 -10.95
C LYS A 224 -8.91 23.24 -11.90
N ASP A 225 -8.70 24.55 -12.03
CA ASP A 225 -7.72 25.11 -12.97
C ASP A 225 -6.26 24.93 -12.50
N SER A 226 -6.05 24.51 -11.25
CA SER A 226 -4.73 24.19 -10.69
C SER A 226 -4.28 22.75 -10.98
N LEU A 227 -5.20 21.88 -11.42
CA LEU A 227 -4.90 20.47 -11.65
C LEU A 227 -4.02 20.34 -12.89
N VAL A 228 -2.80 19.86 -12.69
CA VAL A 228 -1.87 19.57 -13.79
C VAL A 228 -2.50 18.52 -14.72
N PRO A 229 -2.45 18.70 -16.05
CA PRO A 229 -2.99 17.70 -16.98
C PRO A 229 -2.32 16.33 -16.85
N SER A 230 -3.09 15.25 -17.04
CA SER A 230 -2.50 13.91 -17.14
C SER A 230 -1.56 13.83 -18.35
N GLY A 231 -0.41 13.20 -18.19
CA GLY A 231 0.65 13.12 -19.20
C GLY A 231 1.67 14.27 -19.14
N SER A 232 1.44 15.28 -18.30
CA SER A 232 2.41 16.36 -18.09
C SER A 232 3.65 15.88 -17.34
N PHE A 233 4.79 16.46 -17.70
CA PHE A 233 6.04 16.33 -16.94
C PHE A 233 6.05 17.33 -15.79
N VAL A 234 6.42 16.86 -14.59
CA VAL A 234 6.59 17.68 -13.38
C VAL A 234 7.94 17.41 -12.73
N ASN A 235 8.47 18.40 -12.04
CA ASN A 235 9.65 18.27 -11.19
C ASN A 235 9.23 18.06 -9.74
N LYS A 236 10.13 17.48 -8.95
CA LYS A 236 10.01 17.50 -7.49
C LYS A 236 9.83 18.95 -6.99
N GLY A 237 8.78 19.18 -6.20
CA GLY A 237 8.37 20.48 -5.67
C GLY A 237 7.30 21.19 -6.48
N ASP A 238 7.01 20.77 -7.72
CA ASP A 238 5.96 21.38 -8.53
C ASP A 238 4.57 21.11 -7.93
N THR A 239 3.69 22.11 -7.97
CA THR A 239 2.28 21.94 -7.56
C THR A 239 1.56 21.01 -8.54
N LEU A 240 0.94 19.96 -8.02
CA LEU A 240 0.14 18.99 -8.77
C LEU A 240 -1.32 19.45 -8.91
N PHE A 241 -1.86 19.96 -7.81
CA PHE A 241 -3.17 20.60 -7.70
C PHE A 241 -3.27 21.35 -6.38
N GLU A 242 -4.29 22.18 -6.28
CA GLU A 242 -4.65 22.94 -5.09
C GLU A 242 -6.10 22.66 -4.73
N TYR A 243 -6.41 22.77 -3.45
CA TYR A 243 -7.78 22.72 -2.95
C TYR A 243 -7.98 23.78 -1.87
N THR A 244 -9.20 24.27 -1.80
CA THR A 244 -9.64 25.19 -0.76
C THR A 244 -10.10 24.37 0.43
N HIS A 245 -9.47 24.57 1.58
CA HIS A 245 -9.88 24.05 2.88
C HIS A 245 -10.75 25.09 3.59
N GLU A 246 -12.05 24.84 3.67
CA GLU A 246 -12.99 25.69 4.41
C GLU A 246 -13.45 25.01 5.70
N VAL A 247 -13.29 25.68 6.84
CA VAL A 247 -13.81 25.23 8.15
C VAL A 247 -14.85 26.22 8.66
N LYS A 248 -16.05 25.72 8.98
CA LYS A 248 -17.09 26.52 9.64
C LYS A 248 -16.83 26.64 11.15
N LYS A 249 -16.50 27.85 11.60
CA LYS A 249 -16.29 28.21 13.01
C LYS A 249 -17.59 28.66 13.68
N LEU A 250 -17.50 28.97 14.99
CA LEU A 250 -18.63 29.47 15.78
C LEU A 250 -19.23 30.73 15.14
N PHE A 251 -20.54 30.89 15.29
CA PHE A 251 -21.31 32.01 14.75
C PHE A 251 -21.28 32.14 13.21
N GLY A 252 -21.01 31.04 12.50
CA GLY A 252 -21.04 31.02 11.03
C GLY A 252 -19.84 31.69 10.36
N LYS A 253 -18.82 32.08 11.13
CA LYS A 253 -17.53 32.51 10.56
C LYS A 253 -16.90 31.35 9.81
N LYS A 254 -16.29 31.64 8.66
CA LYS A 254 -15.54 30.66 7.87
C LYS A 254 -14.07 30.98 7.92
N ASP A 255 -13.25 29.96 8.05
CA ASP A 255 -11.81 30.05 7.82
C ASP A 255 -11.49 29.29 6.55
N VAL A 256 -10.78 29.96 5.63
CA VAL A 256 -10.57 29.47 4.27
C VAL A 256 -9.09 29.57 3.95
N GLN A 257 -8.48 28.44 3.62
CA GLN A 257 -7.08 28.36 3.22
C GLN A 257 -6.98 27.61 1.90
N THR A 258 -6.11 28.06 0.99
CA THR A 258 -5.71 27.25 -0.17
C THR A 258 -4.51 26.40 0.21
N ILE A 259 -4.59 25.10 -0.06
CA ILE A 259 -3.53 24.12 0.20
C ILE A 259 -3.10 23.49 -1.12
N SER A 260 -1.80 23.45 -1.36
CA SER A 260 -1.20 22.88 -2.57
C SER A 260 -0.63 21.49 -2.27
N LYS A 261 -0.96 20.49 -3.09
CA LYS A 261 -0.27 19.19 -3.11
C LYS A 261 0.89 19.31 -4.09
N VAL A 262 2.11 19.14 -3.59
CA VAL A 262 3.33 19.21 -4.41
C VAL A 262 3.82 17.82 -4.78
N SER A 263 4.62 17.76 -5.85
CA SER A 263 5.26 16.54 -6.30
C SER A 263 6.46 16.17 -5.42
N ASP A 264 6.52 14.94 -4.94
CA ASP A 264 7.72 14.43 -4.24
C ASP A 264 8.78 13.85 -5.20
N MET A 265 8.45 13.75 -6.50
CA MET A 265 9.31 13.14 -7.53
C MET A 265 9.25 13.91 -8.87
N THR A 266 10.33 13.84 -9.66
CA THR A 266 10.33 14.29 -11.05
C THR A 266 9.86 13.18 -11.98
N GLY A 267 8.88 13.45 -12.86
CA GLY A 267 8.36 12.43 -13.77
C GLY A 267 7.11 12.85 -14.54
N ILE A 268 6.44 11.87 -15.13
CA ILE A 268 5.19 12.05 -15.89
C ILE A 268 4.01 11.66 -15.00
N ILE A 269 3.03 12.55 -14.87
CA ILE A 269 1.82 12.29 -14.09
C ILE A 269 0.81 11.49 -14.90
N LYS A 270 0.13 10.56 -14.24
CA LYS A 270 -1.07 9.90 -14.72
C LYS A 270 -2.16 9.93 -13.65
N TRP A 271 -3.28 10.60 -13.91
CA TRP A 271 -4.42 10.61 -12.99
C TRP A 271 -5.27 9.33 -13.16
N HIS A 272 -5.88 8.88 -12.07
CA HIS A 272 -6.77 7.72 -12.02
C HIS A 272 -8.23 8.09 -11.68
N VAL A 273 -8.44 9.30 -11.17
CA VAL A 273 -9.77 9.83 -10.84
C VAL A 273 -10.35 10.65 -11.99
N ASP A 274 -11.66 10.51 -12.19
CA ASP A 274 -12.43 11.25 -13.18
C ASP A 274 -13.16 12.41 -12.51
N LEU A 275 -12.86 13.63 -12.94
CA LEU A 275 -13.46 14.88 -12.43
C LEU A 275 -14.98 14.94 -12.60
N ASN A 276 -15.57 14.14 -13.49
CA ASN A 276 -16.97 14.29 -13.90
C ASN A 276 -17.91 13.22 -13.32
N LYS A 277 -17.39 12.24 -12.57
CA LYS A 277 -18.23 11.11 -12.12
C LYS A 277 -19.08 11.41 -10.89
N ASN A 278 -18.55 12.11 -9.90
CA ASN A 278 -19.16 12.25 -8.57
C ASN A 278 -19.01 13.68 -8.00
N ASP A 279 -19.75 13.98 -6.92
CA ASP A 279 -19.61 15.21 -6.14
C ASP A 279 -18.28 15.27 -5.37
N ILE A 280 -17.80 14.10 -4.94
CA ILE A 280 -16.48 13.88 -4.36
C ILE A 280 -15.52 13.55 -5.51
N TRP A 281 -14.47 14.36 -5.65
CA TRP A 281 -13.40 14.11 -6.60
C TRP A 281 -12.51 12.96 -6.13
N ALA A 282 -12.14 12.98 -4.85
CA ALA A 282 -11.29 11.96 -4.24
C ALA A 282 -11.50 11.91 -2.71
N LYS A 283 -11.43 10.72 -2.13
CA LYS A 283 -11.46 10.52 -0.67
C LYS A 283 -10.06 10.67 -0.08
N LYS A 284 -9.97 11.05 1.20
CA LYS A 284 -8.70 11.05 1.93
C LYS A 284 -8.00 9.69 1.78
N GLU A 285 -6.68 9.72 1.56
CA GLU A 285 -5.79 8.56 1.40
C GLU A 285 -6.05 7.68 0.15
N GLU A 286 -7.01 8.06 -0.71
CA GLU A 286 -7.21 7.42 -2.02
C GLU A 286 -6.04 7.72 -2.96
N ILE A 287 -5.62 6.72 -3.75
CA ILE A 287 -4.67 6.94 -4.85
C ILE A 287 -5.40 7.68 -5.97
N ILE A 288 -5.07 8.94 -6.16
CA ILE A 288 -5.68 9.79 -7.19
C ILE A 288 -4.89 9.78 -8.49
N GLY A 289 -3.61 9.42 -8.45
CA GLY A 289 -2.76 9.30 -9.62
C GLY A 289 -1.42 8.65 -9.29
N THR A 290 -0.54 8.58 -10.28
CA THR A 290 0.83 8.09 -10.16
C THR A 290 1.78 9.01 -10.90
N ILE A 291 2.99 9.18 -10.39
CA ILE A 291 4.10 9.79 -11.13
C ILE A 291 5.04 8.68 -11.56
N ILE A 292 5.38 8.65 -12.85
CA ILE A 292 6.32 7.67 -13.41
C ILE A 292 7.63 8.41 -13.68
N PRO A 293 8.78 7.98 -13.12
CA PRO A 293 10.07 8.58 -13.38
C PRO A 293 10.38 8.52 -14.87
N LYS A 294 11.00 9.58 -15.39
CA LYS A 294 11.48 9.57 -16.77
C LYS A 294 12.80 8.79 -16.81
N GLN A 295 12.78 7.63 -17.47
CA GLN A 295 13.99 6.86 -17.79
C GLN A 295 14.85 7.59 -18.81
#